data_AF-A0A392PJZ7-F1
#
_entry.id   AF-A0A392PJZ7-F1
#
_cell.length_a   1.000
_cell.length_b   1.000
_cell.length_c   1.000
_cell.angle_alpha   90.00
_cell.angle_beta   90.00
_cell.angle_gamma   90.00
#
_symmetry.space_group_name_H-M   'P 1'
#
loop_
_entity.id
_entity.type
_entity.pdbx_description
1 polymer ?
#
loop_
_entity_poly.entity_id
_entity_poly.type
_entity_poly.pdbx_seq_one_letter_code
_entity_poly.pdbx_strand_id
1 'polypeptide(L)' 'VERVERVEKARYVRISGDGYRWRKVGEKIVKGNPHPRHYYRCTSSARCLARKHIQTVVDNSDVIVTYYKEAHSRCTSR' A
#
# COMPACT_ATOMS: atom_id res chain seq x y z
N VAL A 1 4.94 -15.66 0.51
CA VAL A 1 5.02 -14.82 -0.71
C VAL A 1 4.09 -13.63 -0.50
N GLU A 2 4.60 -12.40 -0.52
CA GLU A 2 3.74 -11.20 -0.48
C GLU A 2 2.88 -11.22 -1.75
N ARG A 3 1.55 -11.42 -1.62
CA ARG A 3 0.66 -11.49 -2.78
C ARG A 3 0.52 -10.09 -3.37
N VAL A 4 0.88 -9.93 -4.64
CA VAL A 4 0.54 -8.73 -5.42
C VAL A 4 -0.97 -8.73 -5.59
N GLU A 5 -1.62 -7.66 -5.15
CA GLU A 5 -3.09 -7.56 -5.27
C GLU A 5 -3.53 -6.48 -6.25
N ARG A 6 -2.69 -5.45 -6.50
CA ARG A 6 -3.06 -4.38 -7.42
C ARG A 6 -1.84 -3.78 -8.13
N VAL A 7 -1.93 -3.68 -9.45
CA VAL A 7 -0.96 -3.02 -10.33
C VAL A 7 -1.69 -1.91 -11.07
N GLU A 8 -1.20 -0.68 -10.95
CA GLU A 8 -1.88 0.50 -11.53
C GLU A 8 -0.87 1.58 -11.92
N LYS A 9 -1.30 2.54 -12.76
CA LYS A 9 -0.42 3.65 -13.12
C LYS A 9 -0.23 4.60 -11.94
N ALA A 10 1.00 5.07 -11.72
CA ALA A 10 1.40 5.90 -10.59
C ALA A 10 0.48 7.11 -10.38
N ARG A 11 0.11 7.80 -11.47
CA ARG A 11 -0.81 8.96 -11.44
C ARG A 11 -2.24 8.65 -11.00
N TYR A 12 -2.65 7.39 -10.99
CA TYR A 12 -3.97 6.95 -10.57
C TYR A 12 -3.99 6.35 -9.16
N VAL A 13 -2.82 6.14 -8.55
CA VAL A 13 -2.72 5.60 -7.20
C VAL A 13 -3.34 6.57 -6.21
N ARG A 14 -4.47 6.17 -5.65
CA ARG A 14 -5.11 6.86 -4.53
C ARG A 14 -4.92 6.02 -3.28
N ILE A 15 -4.20 6.56 -2.30
CA ILE A 15 -3.90 5.86 -1.04
C ILE A 15 -5.17 5.34 -0.34
N SER A 16 -6.26 6.11 -0.39
CA SER A 16 -7.59 5.74 0.13
C SER A 16 -8.62 5.47 -0.97
N GLY A 17 -8.17 5.07 -2.17
CA GLY A 17 -9.05 4.72 -3.29
C GLY A 17 -9.76 3.36 -3.16
N ASP A 18 -9.45 2.60 -2.10
CA ASP A 18 -10.04 1.29 -1.78
C ASP A 18 -11.14 1.39 -0.71
N GLY A 19 -11.57 2.59 -0.33
CA GLY A 19 -12.60 2.84 0.67
C GLY A 19 -12.09 2.77 2.12
N TYR A 20 -10.81 2.44 2.36
CA TYR A 20 -10.22 2.43 3.70
C TYR A 20 -9.36 3.66 3.96
N ARG A 21 -9.29 4.06 5.23
CA ARG A 21 -8.38 5.10 5.68
C ARG A 21 -7.02 4.49 5.96
N TRP A 22 -6.00 4.99 5.28
CA TRP A 22 -4.62 4.51 5.43
C TRP A 22 -3.75 5.63 5.95
N ARG A 23 -2.84 5.31 6.87
CA ARG A 23 -1.82 6.23 7.39
C ARG A 23 -0.44 5.65 7.12
N LYS A 24 0.45 6.46 6.55
CA LYS A 24 1.86 6.09 6.35
C LYS A 24 2.50 5.88 7.73
N VAL A 25 3.17 4.74 7.91
CA VAL A 25 3.86 4.37 9.15
C VAL A 25 5.37 4.34 8.99
N GLY A 26 5.85 4.32 7.75
CA GLY A 26 7.27 4.35 7.46
C GLY A 26 7.55 4.15 5.98
N GLU A 27 8.81 4.21 5.64
CA GLU A 27 9.32 3.89 4.31
C GLU A 27 10.68 3.20 4.42
N LYS A 28 11.02 2.44 3.39
CA LYS A 28 12.30 1.73 3.31
C LYS A 28 12.88 1.91 1.92
N ILE A 29 14.15 2.33 1.86
CA ILE A 29 14.93 2.27 0.62
C ILE A 29 15.22 0.80 0.32
N VAL A 30 14.84 0.35 -0.88
CA VAL A 30 15.00 -1.05 -1.29
C VAL A 30 16.24 -1.15 -2.16
N LYS A 31 17.19 -2.03 -1.81
CA LYS A 31 18.40 -2.25 -2.62
C LYS A 31 18.00 -2.64 -4.05
N GLY A 32 18.51 -1.91 -5.04
CA GLY A 32 18.19 -2.13 -6.46
C GLY A 32 16.91 -1.45 -6.94
N ASN A 33 16.17 -0.73 -6.09
CA ASN A 33 15.06 0.11 -6.51
C ASN A 33 15.35 1.57 -6.14
N PRO A 34 15.43 2.51 -7.11
CA PRO A 34 15.67 3.92 -6.82
C PRO A 34 14.50 4.58 -6.08
N HIS A 35 13.33 3.94 -6.06
CA HIS A 35 12.13 4.41 -5.40
C HIS A 35 11.95 3.77 -4.01
N PRO A 36 11.59 4.56 -2.99
CA PRO A 36 11.28 4.03 -1.67
C PRO A 36 10.03 3.14 -1.70
N ARG A 37 10.03 2.08 -0.89
CA ARG A 37 8.82 1.33 -0.55
C ARG A 37 8.12 2.03 0.61
N HIS A 38 6.86 2.38 0.44
CA HIS A 38 6.07 3.06 1.46
C HIS A 38 5.14 2.09 2.18
N TYR A 39 5.08 2.15 3.51
CA TYR A 39 4.26 1.27 4.34
C TYR A 39 3.11 2.05 4.99
N TYR A 40 1.94 1.44 5.02
CA TYR A 40 0.72 2.02 5.54
C TYR A 40 0.01 1.04 6.48
N ARG A 41 -0.63 1.60 7.51
CA ARG A 41 -1.60 0.88 8.35
C ARG A 41 -3.00 1.44 8.16
N CYS A 42 -3.99 0.57 8.26
CA CYS A 42 -5.38 1.01 8.30
C CYS A 42 -5.65 1.81 9.59
N THR A 43 -6.42 2.88 9.45
CA THR A 43 -6.90 3.73 10.55
C THR A 43 -8.42 3.87 10.55
N SER A 44 -9.12 3.06 9.75
CA SER A 44 -10.59 3.04 9.75
C SER A 44 -11.17 2.66 11.11
N SER A 45 -10.50 1.77 11.86
CA SER A 45 -10.84 1.36 13.24
C SER A 45 -9.56 1.18 14.04
N ALA A 46 -9.58 1.47 15.35
CA ALA A 46 -8.44 1.30 16.24
C ALA A 46 -7.97 -0.15 16.37
N ARG A 47 -8.85 -1.13 16.06
CA ARG A 47 -8.55 -2.57 16.15
C ARG A 47 -8.25 -3.20 14.78
N CYS A 48 -8.21 -2.43 13.70
CA CYS A 48 -7.94 -2.97 12.37
C CYS A 48 -6.45 -3.23 12.18
N LEU A 49 -6.07 -4.47 11.86
CA LEU A 49 -4.67 -4.88 11.69
C LEU A 49 -4.18 -4.81 10.23
N ALA A 50 -5.07 -4.48 9.30
CA ALA A 50 -4.76 -4.36 7.88
C ALA A 50 -3.59 -3.39 7.64
N ARG A 51 -2.65 -3.85 6.84
CA ARG A 51 -1.44 -3.14 6.42
C ARG A 51 -1.36 -3.21 4.90
N LYS A 52 -0.67 -2.26 4.30
CA LYS A 52 -0.26 -2.37 2.91
C LYS A 52 1.09 -1.72 2.69
N HIS A 53 1.77 -2.12 1.64
CA HIS A 53 2.89 -1.34 1.12
C HIS A 53 2.74 -1.09 -0.36
N ILE A 54 3.28 0.05 -0.77
CA ILE A 54 3.23 0.55 -2.12
C ILE A 54 4.67 0.63 -2.61
N GLN A 55 4.90 0.09 -3.80
CA GLN A 55 6.21 0.06 -4.42
C GLN A 55 6.10 0.44 -5.89
N THR A 56 6.89 1.41 -6.32
CA THR A 56 7.09 1.72 -7.72
C THR A 56 7.96 0.65 -8.38
N VAL A 57 7.60 0.23 -9.59
CA VAL A 57 8.38 -0.75 -10.36
C VAL A 57 9.74 -0.15 -10.71
N VAL A 58 10.81 -0.94 -10.59
CA VAL A 58 12.19 -0.48 -10.79
C VAL A 58 12.38 0.10 -12.20
N ASP A 59 11.91 -0.62 -13.21
CA ASP A 59 12.14 -0.28 -14.62
C ASP A 59 11.02 0.60 -15.20
N ASN A 60 10.01 0.95 -14.40
CA ASN A 60 8.87 1.73 -14.86
C ASN A 60 8.25 2.55 -13.72
N SER A 61 8.66 3.82 -13.62
CA SER A 61 8.17 4.75 -12.60
C SER A 61 6.69 5.12 -12.76
N ASP A 62 6.11 4.88 -13.93
CA ASP A 62 4.68 5.06 -14.18
C ASP A 62 3.84 3.90 -13.64
N VAL A 63 4.44 2.81 -13.14
CA VAL A 63 3.71 1.66 -12.61
C VAL A 63 4.01 1.49 -11.12
N ILE A 64 2.94 1.35 -10.35
CA ILE A 64 3.00 1.09 -8.92
C ILE A 64 2.27 -0.20 -8.61
N VAL A 65 2.85 -0.96 -7.69
CA VAL A 65 2.31 -2.19 -7.15
C VAL A 65 1.95 -2.00 -5.69
N THR A 66 0.70 -2.30 -5.34
CA THR A 66 0.21 -2.32 -3.97
C THR A 66 0.08 -3.75 -3.49
N TYR A 67 0.62 -4.00 -2.30
CA TYR A 67 0.57 -5.28 -1.61
C TYR A 67 -0.16 -5.08 -0.30
N TYR A 68 -1.26 -5.78 -0.09
CA TYR A 68 -1.95 -5.78 1.19
C TYR A 68 -1.46 -6.93 2.05
N LYS A 69 -1.47 -6.70 3.36
CA LYS A 69 -1.10 -7.64 4.40
C LYS A 69 -2.16 -7.57 5.48
N GLU A 70 -2.59 -8.73 5.95
CA GLU A 70 -3.71 -8.88 6.89
C GLU A 70 -5.05 -8.41 6.31
N ALA A 71 -6.12 -9.07 6.74
CA ALA A 71 -7.47 -8.67 6.37
C ALA A 71 -7.96 -7.47 7.21
N HIS A 72 -8.90 -6.71 6.66
CA HIS A 72 -9.64 -5.70 7.41
C HIS A 72 -10.55 -6.36 8.44
N SER A 73 -10.04 -6.55 9.66
CA SER A 73 -10.82 -7.06 10.79
C SER A 73 -11.41 -5.91 11.61
N ARG A 74 -12.71 -5.99 11.91
CA ARG A 74 -13.44 -5.00 12.74
C ARG A 74 -13.35 -3.56 12.17
N CYS A 75 -13.27 -3.44 10.85
CA CYS A 75 -13.38 -2.18 10.13
C CYS A 75 -14.05 -2.40 8.76
N THR A 76 -14.93 -1.48 8.36
CA THR A 76 -15.61 -1.50 7.06
C THR A 76 -15.02 -0.43 6.15
N SER A 77 -15.02 -0.70 4.84
CA SER A 77 -14.80 0.35 3.84
C SER A 77 -15.96 1.35 3.92
N ARG A 78 -15.65 2.62 3.67
CA ARG A 78 -16.65 3.67 3.45
C ARG A 78 -17.11 3.66 2.00
#